data_AF-A0AA35WLM2-F1
#
_entry.id   AF-A0AA35WLM2-F1
#
_cell.length_a   1.000
_cell.length_b   1.000
_cell.length_c   1.000
_cell.angle_alpha   90.00
_cell.angle_beta   90.00
_cell.angle_gamma   90.00
#
_symmetry.space_group_name_H-M   'P 1'
#
loop_
_entity.id
_entity.type
_entity.pdbx_description
1 polymer ?
#
loop_
_entity_poly.entity_id
_entity_poly.type
_entity_poly.pdbx_seq_one_letter_code
_entity_poly.pdbx_strand_id
1 'polypeptide(L)'
;MKTHNLKVQFVGGHVFSNTRVPYGAAILLVRDPRGALVAEWNRERSKRMISPNVSNHFTYVGEEYFGDNEMWEKYIHLKLPRWPQQMVNLLLEAKSAERPVYVLIFEDLKKNTVGEMKRVSDFLGFSLTEAEVGERLRVGFSNFYRNHTSTFTHFTLRQERFVSNVVGTTSQFMKDNGIYDMFPRIDEYL
;
A
#
# COMPACT_ATOMS: atom_id res chain seq x y z
N MET A 1 -16.33 -27.28 -14.60
CA MET A 1 -15.51 -26.22 -13.99
C MET A 1 -16.38 -24.97 -13.91
N LYS A 2 -16.85 -24.54 -12.73
CA LYS A 2 -17.71 -23.35 -12.60
C LYS A 2 -16.84 -22.10 -12.72
N THR A 3 -16.96 -21.37 -13.81
CA THR A 3 -16.37 -20.04 -13.99
C THR A 3 -17.10 -19.08 -13.04
N HIS A 4 -16.47 -18.72 -11.94
CA HIS A 4 -16.93 -17.63 -11.10
C HIS A 4 -16.65 -16.33 -11.85
N ASN A 5 -17.69 -15.67 -12.35
CA ASN A 5 -17.58 -14.36 -13.01
C ASN A 5 -17.32 -13.29 -11.94
N LEU A 6 -16.09 -13.21 -11.45
CA LEU A 6 -15.62 -12.13 -10.58
C LEU A 6 -15.40 -10.88 -11.43
N LYS A 7 -16.20 -9.84 -11.19
CA LYS A 7 -15.92 -8.51 -11.71
C LYS A 7 -14.85 -7.87 -10.82
N VAL A 8 -13.59 -8.02 -11.18
CA VAL A 8 -12.47 -7.38 -10.48
C VAL A 8 -12.39 -5.92 -10.93
N GLN A 9 -12.49 -4.99 -9.99
CA GLN A 9 -12.22 -3.58 -10.22
C GLN A 9 -10.96 -3.19 -9.45
N PHE A 10 -9.93 -2.76 -10.18
CA PHE A 10 -8.76 -2.15 -9.56
C PHE A 10 -9.08 -0.68 -9.29
N VAL A 11 -9.32 -0.36 -8.03
CA VAL A 11 -9.51 1.01 -7.58
C VAL A 11 -8.15 1.55 -7.14
N GLY A 12 -7.39 2.08 -8.11
CA GLY A 12 -6.09 2.70 -7.86
C GLY A 12 -6.23 4.17 -7.48
N GLY A 13 -5.71 4.55 -6.32
CA GLY A 13 -5.51 5.95 -5.92
C GLY A 13 -6.73 6.62 -5.29
N HIS A 14 -6.53 7.18 -4.09
CA HIS A 14 -7.30 8.27 -3.47
C HIS A 14 -8.79 8.37 -3.83
N VAL A 15 -9.56 7.28 -3.73
CA VAL A 15 -11.01 7.37 -3.91
C VAL A 15 -11.60 7.97 -2.64
N PHE A 16 -11.82 9.28 -2.71
CA PHE A 16 -12.73 9.99 -1.83
C PHE A 16 -14.11 9.33 -1.93
N SER A 17 -14.82 9.29 -0.80
CA SER A 17 -16.12 8.70 -0.51
C SER A 17 -17.27 8.87 -1.52
N ASN A 18 -17.09 9.61 -2.61
CA ASN A 18 -18.20 10.11 -3.43
C ASN A 18 -18.51 9.27 -4.68
N THR A 19 -17.71 8.25 -5.01
CA THR A 19 -18.01 7.28 -6.07
C THR A 19 -17.69 5.85 -5.62
N ARG A 20 -18.34 5.42 -4.54
CA ARG A 20 -18.21 4.03 -4.06
C ARG A 20 -19.01 3.11 -4.97
N VAL A 21 -18.33 2.45 -5.90
CA VAL A 21 -18.89 1.29 -6.58
C VAL A 21 -19.13 0.20 -5.53
N PRO A 22 -20.36 -0.35 -5.40
CA PRO A 22 -20.61 -1.45 -4.48
C PRO A 22 -19.66 -2.63 -4.76
N TYR A 23 -19.06 -3.18 -3.71
CA TYR A 23 -18.16 -4.34 -3.79
C TYR A 23 -18.61 -5.42 -2.80
N GLY A 24 -18.45 -6.69 -3.20
CA GLY A 24 -18.76 -7.85 -2.35
C GLY A 24 -17.62 -8.25 -1.41
N ALA A 25 -16.37 -7.96 -1.79
CA ALA A 25 -15.17 -8.15 -0.98
C ALA A 25 -14.07 -7.19 -1.47
N ALA A 26 -13.11 -6.84 -0.62
CA ALA A 26 -11.97 -6.01 -1.02
C ALA A 26 -10.64 -6.60 -0.54
N ILE A 27 -9.57 -6.31 -1.28
CA ILE A 27 -8.19 -6.55 -0.87
C ILE A 27 -7.56 -5.19 -0.64
N LEU A 28 -7.09 -4.94 0.58
CA LEU A 28 -6.42 -3.70 0.95
C LEU A 28 -4.92 -3.95 1.06
N LEU A 29 -4.15 -3.42 0.11
CA LEU A 29 -2.69 -3.44 0.16
C LEU A 29 -2.19 -2.29 1.05
N VAL A 30 -1.56 -2.62 2.17
CA VAL A 30 -0.95 -1.68 3.12
C VAL A 30 0.56 -1.80 3.04
N ARG A 31 1.28 -0.69 3.16
CA ARG A 31 2.74 -0.62 3.10
C ARG A 31 3.25 0.29 4.20
N ASP A 32 4.43 0.03 4.76
CA ASP A 32 5.07 0.97 5.68
C ASP A 32 5.06 2.41 5.10
N PRO A 33 4.63 3.42 5.88
CA PRO A 33 4.44 4.78 5.37
C PRO A 33 5.73 5.42 4.88
N ARG A 34 6.90 5.06 5.41
CA ARG A 34 8.20 5.58 4.92
C ARG A 34 8.43 5.08 3.51
N GLY A 35 8.28 3.76 3.31
CA GLY A 35 8.38 3.12 2.01
C GLY A 35 7.36 3.67 1.00
N ALA A 36 6.13 3.93 1.44
CA ALA A 36 5.08 4.50 0.62
C ALA A 36 5.39 5.95 0.19
N LEU A 37 5.82 6.80 1.13
CA LEU A 37 6.18 8.20 0.85
C LEU A 37 7.33 8.32 -0.15
N VAL A 38 8.40 7.54 0.04
CA VAL A 38 9.56 7.54 -0.86
C VAL A 38 9.16 7.08 -2.26
N ALA A 39 8.38 6.01 -2.37
CA ALA A 39 7.92 5.50 -3.66
C ALA A 39 7.04 6.53 -4.40
N GLU A 40 6.13 7.18 -3.68
CA GLU A 40 5.23 8.17 -4.26
C GLU A 40 5.96 9.46 -4.67
N TRP A 41 6.93 9.89 -3.86
CA TRP A 41 7.78 11.04 -4.17
C TRP A 41 8.61 10.82 -5.42
N ASN A 42 9.28 9.68 -5.52
CA ASN A 42 10.01 9.28 -6.72
C ASN A 42 9.11 9.35 -7.96
N ARG A 43 7.89 8.78 -7.87
CA ARG A 43 6.91 8.79 -8.96
C ARG A 43 6.42 10.19 -9.34
N GLU A 44 6.11 11.05 -8.36
CA GLU A 44 5.61 12.40 -8.64
C GLU A 44 6.72 13.33 -9.18
N ARG A 45 7.93 13.20 -8.66
CA ARG A 45 9.05 14.05 -9.08
C ARG A 45 9.60 13.66 -10.43
N SER A 46 9.73 12.36 -10.69
CA SER A 46 10.26 11.91 -11.97
C SER A 46 9.37 12.30 -13.16
N LYS A 47 8.04 12.30 -12.96
CA LYS A 47 7.07 12.86 -13.93
C LYS A 47 7.35 14.34 -14.24
N ARG A 48 7.75 15.13 -13.24
CA ARG A 48 8.08 16.55 -13.42
C ARG A 48 9.44 16.77 -14.09
N MET A 49 10.38 15.84 -13.95
CA MET A 49 11.74 15.97 -14.50
C MET A 49 11.87 15.49 -15.95
N ILE A 50 11.10 14.49 -16.38
CA ILE A 50 11.31 13.83 -17.69
C ILE A 50 10.38 14.38 -18.78
N SER A 51 9.16 14.79 -18.43
CA SER A 51 8.16 15.53 -19.25
C SER A 51 6.77 15.20 -18.69
N PRO A 52 5.81 16.15 -18.65
CA PRO A 52 4.45 15.89 -18.16
C PRO A 52 3.70 14.79 -18.95
N ASN A 53 4.16 14.45 -20.16
CA ASN A 53 3.56 13.43 -21.01
C ASN A 53 4.28 12.07 -20.95
N VAL A 54 5.35 11.93 -20.16
CA VAL A 54 6.04 10.66 -19.95
C VAL A 54 5.64 10.10 -18.59
N SER A 55 4.73 9.13 -18.63
CA SER A 55 4.29 8.35 -17.48
C SER A 55 5.38 7.35 -17.06
N ASN A 56 6.47 7.84 -16.48
CA ASN A 56 7.51 6.96 -15.93
C ASN A 56 7.24 6.74 -14.43
N HIS A 57 6.57 5.63 -14.10
CA HIS A 57 6.30 5.20 -12.72
C HIS A 57 7.52 4.54 -12.05
N PHE A 58 8.67 4.53 -12.72
CA PHE A 58 9.79 3.62 -12.45
C PHE A 58 11.13 4.34 -12.22
N THR A 59 11.09 5.66 -12.05
CA THR A 59 12.25 6.53 -12.01
C THR A 59 12.48 7.07 -10.61
N TYR A 60 13.74 7.13 -10.22
CA TYR A 60 14.20 7.60 -8.91
C TYR A 60 14.75 9.01 -9.03
N VAL A 61 14.63 9.79 -7.96
CA VAL A 61 15.33 11.09 -7.85
C VAL A 61 16.60 10.94 -7.03
N GLY A 62 17.56 11.84 -7.25
CA GLY A 62 18.82 11.86 -6.52
C GLY A 62 18.66 12.17 -5.02
N GLU A 63 19.72 11.91 -4.26
CA GLU A 63 19.78 12.14 -2.81
C GLU A 63 19.47 13.59 -2.42
N GLU A 64 19.83 14.55 -3.26
CA GLU A 64 19.60 15.99 -3.05
C GLU A 64 18.12 16.38 -2.95
N TYR A 65 17.21 15.48 -3.32
CA TYR A 65 15.77 15.65 -3.22
C TYR A 65 15.15 15.07 -1.94
N PHE A 66 15.97 14.58 -1.01
CA PHE A 66 15.56 13.97 0.25
C PHE A 66 16.20 14.69 1.46
N GLY A 67 15.97 14.17 2.68
CA GLY A 67 16.54 14.75 3.91
C GLY A 67 16.04 16.17 4.20
N ASP A 68 16.95 17.12 4.37
CA ASP A 68 16.64 18.54 4.66
C ASP A 68 16.07 19.33 3.48
N ASN A 69 15.80 18.68 2.34
CA ASN A 69 15.17 19.32 1.19
C ASN A 69 13.78 19.88 1.56
N GLU A 70 13.60 21.20 1.41
CA GLU A 70 12.36 21.90 1.79
C GLU A 70 11.11 21.35 1.09
N MET A 71 11.23 20.97 -0.18
CA MET A 71 10.10 20.43 -0.93
C MET A 71 9.73 19.02 -0.45
N TRP A 72 10.72 18.21 -0.05
CA TRP A 72 10.47 16.90 0.56
C TRP A 72 9.82 17.03 1.92
N GLU A 73 10.28 17.96 2.75
CA GLU A 73 9.67 18.24 4.05
C GLU A 73 8.19 18.68 3.89
N LYS A 74 7.92 19.63 2.99
CA LYS A 74 6.55 20.05 2.65
C LYS A 74 5.69 18.88 2.17
N TYR A 75 6.28 17.99 1.37
CA TYR A 75 5.59 16.81 0.86
C TYR A 75 5.20 15.83 1.97
N ILE A 76 6.11 15.51 2.88
CA ILE A 76 5.82 14.65 4.05
C ILE A 76 4.66 15.24 4.85
N HIS A 77 4.72 16.52 5.22
CA HIS A 77 3.68 17.17 6.03
C HIS A 77 2.31 17.19 5.33
N LEU A 78 2.30 17.31 4.00
CA LEU A 78 1.05 17.32 3.23
C LEU A 78 0.44 15.91 3.06
N LYS A 79 1.27 14.90 2.79
CA LYS A 79 0.82 13.58 2.35
C LYS A 79 0.67 12.59 3.49
N LEU A 80 1.56 12.64 4.47
CA LEU A 80 1.59 11.68 5.56
C LEU A 80 0.27 11.63 6.35
N PRO A 81 -0.37 12.74 6.76
CA PRO A 81 -1.64 12.67 7.50
C PRO A 81 -2.79 12.07 6.69
N ARG A 82 -2.73 12.16 5.35
CA ARG A 82 -3.75 11.59 4.45
C ARG A 82 -3.59 10.10 4.24
N TRP A 83 -2.38 9.58 4.40
CA TRP A 83 -2.07 8.17 4.21
C TRP A 83 -2.88 7.24 5.14
N PRO A 84 -2.87 7.41 6.49
CA PRO A 84 -3.63 6.54 7.37
C PRO A 84 -5.14 6.81 7.28
N GLN A 85 -5.55 8.06 7.03
CA GLN A 85 -6.96 8.44 6.96
C GLN A 85 -7.73 7.62 5.91
N GLN A 86 -7.13 7.38 4.75
CA GLN A 86 -7.78 6.63 3.66
C GLN A 86 -7.98 5.16 4.03
N MET A 87 -6.95 4.54 4.61
CA MET A 87 -7.02 3.17 5.11
C MET A 87 -8.07 3.03 6.22
N VAL A 88 -8.00 3.89 7.25
CA VAL A 88 -8.95 3.88 8.37
C VAL A 88 -10.39 4.05 7.89
N ASN A 89 -10.65 4.99 6.99
CA ASN A 89 -12.00 5.23 6.47
C ASN A 89 -12.57 4.01 5.74
N LEU A 90 -11.74 3.29 4.98
CA LEU A 90 -12.15 2.08 4.28
C LEU A 90 -12.46 0.94 5.27
N LEU A 91 -11.61 0.76 6.29
CA LEU A 91 -11.80 -0.28 7.29
C LEU A 91 -13.02 -0.02 8.18
N LEU A 92 -13.27 1.23 8.56
CA LEU A 92 -14.47 1.61 9.30
C LEU A 92 -15.74 1.41 8.47
N GLU A 93 -15.72 1.74 7.17
CA GLU A 93 -16.83 1.44 6.27
C GLU A 93 -17.06 -0.06 6.18
N ALA A 94 -16.00 -0.83 5.91
CA ALA A 94 -16.10 -2.27 5.78
C ALA A 94 -16.64 -2.93 7.04
N LYS A 95 -16.18 -2.48 8.22
CA LYS A 95 -16.71 -2.90 9.53
C LYS A 95 -18.20 -2.58 9.65
N SER A 96 -18.60 -1.34 9.35
CA SER A 96 -20.00 -0.90 9.48
C SER A 96 -20.95 -1.62 8.52
N ALA A 97 -20.45 -2.04 7.35
CA ALA A 97 -21.22 -2.73 6.34
C ALA A 97 -21.02 -4.27 6.37
N GLU A 98 -20.32 -4.80 7.38
CA GLU A 98 -19.96 -6.22 7.49
C GLU A 98 -19.34 -6.80 6.21
N ARG A 99 -18.57 -5.97 5.48
CA ARG A 99 -17.95 -6.37 4.21
C ARG A 99 -16.61 -7.06 4.44
N PRO A 100 -16.36 -8.22 3.81
CA PRO A 100 -15.06 -8.87 3.87
C PRO A 100 -13.96 -8.00 3.28
N VAL A 101 -12.90 -7.79 4.06
CA VAL A 101 -11.66 -7.14 3.60
C VAL A 101 -10.48 -8.01 3.97
N TYR A 102 -9.68 -8.37 2.98
CA TYR A 102 -8.38 -8.99 3.20
C TYR A 102 -7.30 -7.92 3.23
N VAL A 103 -6.62 -7.77 4.36
CA VAL A 103 -5.45 -6.90 4.47
C VAL A 103 -4.23 -7.66 3.99
N LEU A 104 -3.62 -7.14 2.93
CA LEU A 104 -2.37 -7.62 2.39
C LEU A 104 -1.26 -6.64 2.77
N ILE A 105 -0.24 -7.10 3.49
CA ILE A 105 0.91 -6.26 3.82
C ILE A 105 1.96 -6.37 2.72
N PHE A 106 2.43 -5.23 2.22
CA PHE A 106 3.42 -5.15 1.16
C PHE A 106 4.76 -5.79 1.56
N GLU A 107 5.18 -5.59 2.80
CA GLU A 107 6.40 -6.18 3.36
C GLU A 107 6.30 -7.71 3.43
N ASP A 108 5.15 -8.27 3.83
CA ASP A 108 4.90 -9.72 3.78
C ASP A 108 4.86 -10.24 2.34
N LEU A 109 4.20 -9.50 1.44
CA LEU A 109 4.12 -9.84 0.03
C LEU A 109 5.52 -9.91 -0.60
N LYS A 110 6.45 -9.05 -0.19
CA LYS A 110 7.85 -9.11 -0.64
C LYS A 110 8.61 -10.31 -0.06
N LYS A 111 8.36 -10.66 1.21
CA LYS A 111 9.05 -11.76 1.89
C LYS A 111 8.57 -13.13 1.41
N ASN A 112 7.27 -13.28 1.17
CA ASN A 112 6.65 -14.53 0.76
C ASN A 112 5.50 -14.27 -0.23
N THR A 113 5.86 -13.93 -1.47
CA THR A 113 4.88 -13.63 -2.53
C THR A 113 3.92 -14.79 -2.78
N VAL A 114 4.44 -16.03 -2.84
CA VAL A 114 3.62 -17.21 -3.14
C VAL A 114 2.58 -17.44 -2.05
N GLY A 115 3.00 -17.40 -0.78
CA GLY A 115 2.11 -17.60 0.36
C GLY A 115 1.04 -16.50 0.49
N GLU A 116 1.42 -15.23 0.30
CA GLU A 116 0.45 -14.12 0.32
C GLU A 116 -0.54 -14.23 -0.84
N MET A 117 -0.08 -14.54 -2.04
CA MET A 117 -0.96 -14.67 -3.21
C MET A 117 -1.87 -15.90 -3.10
N LYS A 118 -1.42 -16.97 -2.42
CA LYS A 118 -2.29 -18.09 -2.05
C LYS A 118 -3.40 -17.65 -1.08
N ARG A 119 -3.07 -16.93 -0.01
CA ARG A 119 -4.09 -16.41 0.93
C ARG A 119 -5.09 -15.49 0.24
N VAL A 120 -4.63 -14.63 -0.68
CA VAL A 120 -5.50 -13.81 -1.52
C VAL A 120 -6.42 -14.68 -2.40
N SER A 121 -5.87 -15.73 -3.01
CA SER A 121 -6.65 -16.70 -3.79
C SER A 121 -7.74 -17.36 -2.94
N ASP A 122 -7.38 -17.85 -1.75
CA ASP A 122 -8.31 -18.49 -0.82
C ASP A 122 -9.41 -17.52 -0.37
N PHE A 123 -9.07 -16.26 -0.08
CA PHE A 123 -10.03 -15.20 0.26
C PHE A 123 -11.04 -14.92 -0.88
N LEU A 124 -10.58 -14.98 -2.13
CA LEU A 124 -11.43 -14.80 -3.30
C LEU A 124 -12.25 -16.07 -3.65
N GLY A 125 -12.10 -17.16 -2.89
CA GLY A 125 -12.79 -18.43 -3.14
C GLY A 125 -12.13 -19.31 -4.21
N PHE A 126 -10.87 -19.05 -4.55
CA PHE A 126 -10.09 -19.86 -5.48
C PHE A 126 -9.18 -20.83 -4.71
N SER A 127 -9.48 -22.12 -4.81
CA SER A 127 -8.65 -23.19 -4.22
C SER A 127 -7.42 -23.50 -5.08
N LEU A 128 -6.41 -22.63 -5.04
CA LEU A 128 -5.12 -22.87 -5.69
C LEU A 128 -4.10 -23.43 -4.69
N THR A 129 -3.27 -24.36 -5.16
CA THR A 129 -2.08 -24.83 -4.45
C THR A 129 -0.94 -23.81 -4.55
N GLU A 130 0.02 -23.86 -3.63
CA GLU A 130 1.20 -22.98 -3.69
C GLU A 130 2.01 -23.19 -4.97
N ALA A 131 2.07 -24.43 -5.47
CA ALA A 131 2.74 -24.75 -6.73
C ALA A 131 2.06 -24.06 -7.93
N GLU A 132 0.73 -24.10 -8.01
CA GLU A 132 -0.03 -23.42 -9.07
C GLU A 132 0.12 -21.89 -9.00
N VAL A 133 0.11 -21.33 -7.78
CA VAL A 133 0.36 -19.89 -7.57
C VAL A 133 1.78 -19.53 -7.99
N GLY A 134 2.78 -20.31 -7.58
CA GLY A 134 4.18 -20.11 -7.93
C GLY A 134 4.41 -20.08 -9.43
N GLU A 135 3.82 -21.03 -10.17
CA GLU A 135 3.94 -21.06 -11.62
C GLU A 135 3.28 -19.85 -12.29
N ARG A 136 2.09 -19.43 -11.83
CA ARG A 136 1.42 -18.23 -12.35
C ARG A 136 2.21 -16.95 -12.07
N LEU A 137 2.83 -16.85 -10.91
CA LEU A 137 3.69 -15.71 -10.57
C LEU A 137 4.95 -15.67 -11.43
N ARG A 138 5.59 -16.82 -11.71
CA ARG A 138 6.77 -16.90 -12.58
C ARG A 138 6.52 -16.31 -13.97
N VAL A 139 5.33 -16.54 -14.51
CA VAL A 139 4.89 -16.00 -15.81
C VAL A 139 4.59 -14.49 -15.76
N GLY A 140 4.08 -13.98 -14.63
CA GLY A 140 3.64 -12.58 -14.49
C GLY A 140 4.67 -11.59 -13.89
N PHE A 141 5.53 -12.03 -12.97
CA PHE A 141 6.38 -11.15 -12.14
C PHE A 141 7.74 -10.78 -12.74
N SER A 142 8.28 -11.60 -13.64
CA SER A 142 9.62 -11.40 -14.24
C SER A 142 9.75 -10.07 -14.99
N ASN A 143 8.64 -9.44 -15.37
CA ASN A 143 8.60 -8.16 -16.07
C ASN A 143 8.60 -6.92 -15.17
N PHE A 144 8.41 -7.07 -13.84
CA PHE A 144 8.18 -5.93 -12.94
C PHE A 144 9.15 -5.83 -11.74
N TYR A 145 9.99 -6.84 -11.51
CA TYR A 145 10.95 -6.84 -10.41
C TYR A 145 12.23 -6.08 -10.78
N ARG A 146 12.70 -5.17 -9.91
CA ARG A 146 14.01 -4.51 -10.05
C ARG A 146 14.69 -4.38 -8.69
N ASN A 147 15.97 -4.74 -8.65
CA ASN A 147 16.84 -4.48 -7.51
C ASN A 147 17.19 -3.00 -7.50
N HIS A 148 16.63 -2.24 -6.56
CA HIS A 148 17.12 -0.92 -6.22
C HIS A 148 17.40 -0.85 -4.73
N THR A 149 18.64 -0.56 -4.40
CA THR A 149 19.12 -0.35 -3.05
C THR A 149 19.54 1.12 -2.98
N SER A 150 18.82 1.95 -2.22
CA SER A 150 19.34 3.27 -1.89
C SER A 150 20.40 3.09 -0.80
N THR A 151 21.52 3.79 -0.93
CA THR A 151 22.60 3.78 0.07
C THR A 151 22.53 4.96 1.04
N PHE A 152 21.58 5.88 0.83
CA PHE A 152 21.41 7.09 1.62
C PHE A 152 20.11 7.09 2.41
N THR A 153 20.03 7.97 3.41
CA THR A 153 18.87 8.10 4.29
C THR A 153 17.88 9.09 3.70
N HIS A 154 16.64 8.67 3.49
CA HIS A 154 15.61 9.53 2.89
C HIS A 154 15.02 10.56 3.88
N PHE A 155 15.09 10.28 5.19
CA PHE A 155 14.45 11.07 6.23
C PHE A 155 15.48 11.61 7.22
N THR A 156 15.30 12.85 7.67
CA THR A 156 16.02 13.35 8.85
C THR A 156 15.41 12.77 10.12
N LEU A 157 16.15 12.83 11.24
CA LEU A 157 15.62 12.39 12.54
C LEU A 157 14.32 13.12 12.94
N ARG A 158 14.18 14.39 12.56
CA ARG A 158 12.95 15.17 12.79
C ARG A 158 11.78 14.57 12.00
N GLN A 159 12.00 14.27 10.73
CA GLN A 159 10.98 13.69 9.85
C GLN A 159 10.61 12.27 10.31
N GLU A 160 11.58 11.46 10.72
CA GLU A 160 11.35 10.13 11.28
C GLU A 160 10.44 10.17 12.52
N ARG A 161 10.70 11.10 13.45
CA ARG A 161 9.84 11.29 14.63
C ARG A 161 8.43 11.70 14.23
N PHE A 162 8.28 12.57 13.23
CA PHE A 162 6.97 12.97 12.73
C PHE A 162 6.21 11.78 12.13
N VAL A 163 6.87 10.94 11.33
CA VAL A 163 6.29 9.69 10.80
C VAL A 163 5.84 8.78 11.93
N SER A 164 6.72 8.50 12.89
CA SER A 164 6.40 7.63 14.03
C SER A 164 5.25 8.17 14.89
N ASN A 165 5.14 9.49 15.08
CA ASN A 165 4.03 10.08 15.82
C ASN A 165 2.68 9.89 15.09
N VAL A 166 2.64 10.09 13.77
CA VAL A 166 1.41 9.88 12.98
C VAL A 166 1.01 8.39 13.00
N VAL A 167 1.98 7.50 12.86
CA VAL A 167 1.77 6.05 12.93
C VAL A 167 1.23 5.65 14.30
N GLY A 168 1.89 6.05 15.39
CA GLY A 168 1.45 5.72 16.75
C GLY A 168 0.05 6.26 17.07
N THR A 169 -0.26 7.49 16.65
CA THR A 169 -1.61 8.07 16.81
C THR A 169 -2.66 7.28 16.03
N THR A 170 -2.33 6.86 14.80
CA THR A 170 -3.21 6.03 13.97
C THR A 170 -3.44 4.66 14.59
N SER A 171 -2.36 4.02 15.07
CA SER A 171 -2.41 2.69 15.69
C SER A 171 -3.29 2.72 16.94
N GLN A 172 -3.12 3.73 17.80
CA GLN A 172 -3.98 3.93 18.95
C GLN A 172 -5.45 4.16 18.56
N PHE A 173 -5.73 5.00 17.56
CA PHE A 173 -7.09 5.20 17.07
C PHE A 173 -7.73 3.90 16.55
N MET A 174 -6.98 3.08 15.81
CA MET A 174 -7.47 1.79 15.30
C MET A 174 -7.82 0.84 16.44
N LYS A 175 -6.98 0.80 17.48
CA LYS A 175 -7.21 0.02 18.69
C LYS A 175 -8.47 0.47 19.42
N ASP A 176 -8.62 1.77 19.67
CA ASP A 176 -9.75 2.34 20.40
C ASP A 176 -11.09 2.12 19.68
N ASN A 177 -11.06 1.94 18.36
CA ASN A 177 -12.24 1.68 17.53
C ASN A 177 -12.45 0.19 17.21
N GLY A 178 -11.68 -0.72 17.83
CA GLY A 178 -11.77 -2.17 17.61
C GLY A 178 -11.57 -2.56 16.14
N ILE A 179 -10.69 -1.85 15.42
CA ILE A 179 -10.32 -2.18 14.04
C ILE A 179 -9.37 -3.38 14.03
N TYR A 180 -8.43 -3.44 14.99
CA TYR A 180 -7.48 -4.55 15.08
C TYR A 180 -8.13 -5.90 15.39
N ASP A 181 -9.22 -5.92 16.14
CA ASP A 181 -9.96 -7.16 16.42
C ASP A 181 -10.50 -7.80 15.13
N MET A 182 -10.85 -6.96 14.14
CA MET A 182 -11.38 -7.39 12.85
C MET A 182 -10.27 -7.58 11.80
N PHE A 183 -9.16 -6.86 11.93
CA PHE A 183 -8.05 -6.83 10.98
C PHE A 183 -6.69 -6.93 11.68
N PRO A 184 -6.37 -8.08 12.32
CA PRO A 184 -5.22 -8.22 13.20
C PRO A 184 -3.88 -8.04 12.49
N ARG A 185 -3.82 -8.30 11.18
CA ARG A 185 -2.60 -8.18 10.37
C ARG A 185 -2.04 -6.76 10.25
N ILE A 186 -2.82 -5.73 10.60
CA ILE A 186 -2.36 -4.33 10.52
C ILE A 186 -1.44 -3.99 11.68
N ASP A 187 -1.65 -4.59 12.86
CA ASP A 187 -0.95 -4.25 14.11
C ASP A 187 0.57 -4.48 14.02
N GLU A 188 1.01 -5.43 13.21
CA GLU A 188 2.44 -5.74 13.03
C GLU A 188 3.21 -4.68 12.22
N TYR A 189 2.50 -3.73 11.61
CA TYR A 189 3.06 -2.80 10.62
C TYR A 189 2.69 -1.32 10.86
N LEU A 190 1.98 -1.03 11.96
CA LEU A 190 1.63 0.32 12.45
C LEU A 190 1.94 0.48 13.95
#